data_AF-A0A523C5M9-F1
#
_entry.id   AF-A0A523C5M9-F1
#
_cell.length_a   1.000
_cell.length_b   1.000
_cell.length_c   1.000
_cell.angle_alpha   90.00
_cell.angle_beta   90.00
_cell.angle_gamma   90.00
#
_symmetry.space_group_name_H-M   'P 1'
#
loop_
_entity.id
_entity.type
_entity.pdbx_description
1 polymer ?
#
loop_
_entity_poly.entity_id
_entity_poly.type
_entity_poly.pdbx_seq_one_letter_code
_entity_poly.pdbx_strand_id
1 'polypeptide(L)'
;MTDENLKALNEKFDKARSHATSNGCLKEFDTLDEMLRNESGVVISIPARIARNLFEDPKSLYANYEKLVGAQMRVPASAEDDRHRFAIGGMLFGSYANSIIYGALSLTEHGLSTYGEVHCRLKSVAIERRTSFLEKNSYKFIRDHGLVAGDKLPEGFSACWGDRQKLVLAKLASALSAGQGPSDWQAIICQSDGANREDDEFVEAHIYEGFNWNAIESMVETVGRKMTRSERLDFDLANDAFGKLQGKLK
;
A
#
# COMPACT_ATOMS: atom_id res chain seq x y z
N MET A 1 -12.26 10.76 8.01
CA MET A 1 -12.96 10.79 6.72
C MET A 1 -14.15 11.72 6.85
N THR A 2 -14.47 12.52 5.84
CA THR A 2 -15.67 13.37 5.86
C THR A 2 -16.90 12.59 5.39
N ASP A 3 -18.10 13.03 5.80
CA ASP A 3 -19.36 12.41 5.38
C ASP A 3 -19.58 12.57 3.86
N GLU A 4 -19.15 13.70 3.28
CA GLU A 4 -19.22 13.96 1.85
C GLU A 4 -18.36 12.96 1.06
N ASN A 5 -17.13 12.67 1.51
CA ASN A 5 -16.30 11.66 0.86
C ASN A 5 -16.95 10.28 0.92
N LEU A 6 -17.51 9.89 2.07
CA LEU A 6 -18.16 8.59 2.22
C LEU A 6 -19.38 8.47 1.30
N LYS A 7 -20.18 9.53 1.19
CA LYS A 7 -21.31 9.59 0.25
C LYS A 7 -20.84 9.43 -1.20
N ALA A 8 -19.84 10.19 -1.63
CA ALA A 8 -19.29 10.11 -2.98
C ALA A 8 -18.68 8.73 -3.27
N LEU A 9 -18.03 8.10 -2.29
CA LEU A 9 -17.50 6.75 -2.41
C LEU A 9 -18.61 5.71 -2.62
N ASN A 10 -19.70 5.79 -1.84
CA ASN A 10 -20.85 4.91 -2.01
C ASN A 10 -21.49 5.09 -3.39
N GLU A 11 -21.64 6.33 -3.87
CA GLU A 11 -22.17 6.59 -5.21
C GLU A 11 -21.28 6.00 -6.32
N LYS A 12 -19.95 6.09 -6.19
CA LYS A 12 -19.01 5.45 -7.13
C LYS A 12 -19.11 3.92 -7.07
N PHE A 13 -19.25 3.35 -5.87
CA PHE A 13 -19.44 1.92 -5.68
C PHE A 13 -20.73 1.40 -6.32
N ASP A 14 -21.85 2.10 -6.12
CA ASP A 14 -23.15 1.71 -6.70
C ASP A 14 -23.13 1.78 -8.24
N LYS A 15 -22.46 2.81 -8.80
CA LYS A 15 -22.21 2.90 -10.25
C LYS A 15 -21.34 1.75 -10.75
N ALA A 16 -20.29 1.39 -10.02
CA ALA A 16 -19.42 0.27 -10.36
C ALA A 16 -20.19 -1.06 -10.35
N ARG A 17 -21.04 -1.29 -9.35
CA ARG A 17 -21.89 -2.48 -9.28
C ARG A 17 -22.90 -2.54 -10.42
N SER A 18 -23.52 -1.40 -10.76
CA SER A 18 -24.42 -1.29 -11.90
C SER A 18 -23.72 -1.61 -13.21
N HIS A 19 -22.49 -1.10 -13.40
CA HIS A 19 -21.66 -1.39 -14.56
C HIS A 19 -21.32 -2.89 -14.67
N ALA A 20 -20.88 -3.51 -13.57
CA ALA A 20 -20.61 -4.95 -13.53
C ALA A 20 -21.86 -5.78 -13.85
N THR A 21 -23.03 -5.36 -13.36
CA THR A 21 -24.32 -5.99 -13.70
C THR A 21 -24.62 -5.90 -15.19
N SER A 22 -24.49 -4.71 -15.80
CA SER A 22 -24.71 -4.51 -17.23
C SER A 22 -23.74 -5.31 -18.11
N ASN A 23 -22.54 -5.59 -17.63
CA ASN A 23 -21.52 -6.37 -18.35
C ASN A 23 -21.54 -7.87 -18.00
N GLY A 24 -22.51 -8.35 -17.23
CA GLY A 24 -22.60 -9.77 -16.85
C GLY A 24 -21.49 -10.24 -15.89
N CYS A 25 -20.82 -9.32 -15.19
CA CYS A 25 -19.70 -9.58 -14.29
C CYS A 25 -20.08 -9.42 -12.80
N LEU A 26 -21.37 -9.45 -12.47
CA LEU A 26 -21.85 -9.24 -11.09
C LEU A 26 -21.33 -10.31 -10.12
N LYS A 27 -21.19 -11.56 -10.59
CA LYS A 27 -20.65 -12.64 -9.76
C LYS A 27 -19.20 -12.35 -9.37
N GLU A 28 -18.36 -11.96 -10.32
CA GLU A 28 -16.96 -11.60 -10.11
C GLU A 28 -16.85 -10.36 -9.20
N PHE A 29 -17.72 -9.37 -9.41
CA PHE A 29 -17.80 -8.18 -8.56
C PHE A 29 -18.11 -8.53 -7.10
N ASP A 30 -19.16 -9.31 -6.85
CA ASP A 30 -19.59 -9.69 -5.50
C ASP A 30 -18.55 -10.63 -4.84
N THR A 31 -17.93 -11.54 -5.60
CA THR A 31 -16.87 -12.42 -5.08
C THR A 31 -15.63 -11.61 -4.69
N LEU A 32 -15.21 -10.66 -5.54
CA LEU A 32 -14.10 -9.77 -5.23
C LEU A 32 -14.42 -8.87 -4.03
N ASP A 33 -15.66 -8.39 -3.88
CA ASP A 33 -16.09 -7.65 -2.69
C ASP A 33 -15.86 -8.44 -1.41
N GLU A 34 -16.29 -9.71 -1.38
CA GLU A 34 -16.11 -10.60 -0.24
C GLU A 34 -14.61 -10.83 0.06
N MET A 35 -13.81 -11.14 -0.95
CA MET A 35 -12.37 -11.33 -0.79
C MET A 35 -11.67 -10.05 -0.28
N LEU A 36 -12.05 -8.88 -0.82
CA LEU A 36 -11.47 -7.63 -0.36
C LEU A 36 -11.83 -7.34 1.10
N ARG A 37 -13.04 -7.67 1.55
CA ARG A 37 -13.43 -7.46 2.95
C ARG A 37 -12.68 -8.37 3.90
N ASN A 38 -12.53 -9.64 3.53
CA ASN A 38 -12.08 -10.69 4.44
C ASN A 38 -10.59 -11.01 4.33
N GLU A 39 -10.01 -10.87 3.14
CA GLU A 39 -8.67 -11.38 2.84
C GLU A 39 -7.69 -10.27 2.41
N SER A 40 -8.16 -9.08 1.98
CA SER A 40 -7.21 -8.02 1.62
C SER A 40 -6.46 -7.48 2.85
N GLY A 41 -5.18 -7.19 2.64
CA GLY A 41 -4.27 -6.62 3.64
C GLY A 41 -3.38 -5.56 3.03
N VAL A 42 -2.50 -4.99 3.86
CA VAL A 42 -1.52 -4.00 3.43
C VAL A 42 -0.14 -4.64 3.38
N VAL A 43 0.55 -4.45 2.27
CA VAL A 43 1.92 -4.89 2.05
C VAL A 43 2.81 -3.67 1.90
N ILE A 44 3.89 -3.63 2.67
CA ILE A 44 5.00 -2.70 2.42
C ILE A 44 6.11 -3.43 1.68
N SER A 45 6.67 -2.77 0.67
CA SER A 45 7.87 -3.25 -0.02
C SER A 45 9.06 -2.45 0.48
N ILE A 46 10.06 -3.13 1.02
CA ILE A 46 11.22 -2.50 1.66
C ILE A 46 12.53 -3.13 1.20
N PRO A 47 13.65 -2.38 1.28
CA PRO A 47 14.95 -2.96 1.00
C PRO A 47 15.32 -4.08 1.99
N ALA A 48 16.04 -5.10 1.53
CA ALA A 48 16.44 -6.25 2.38
C ALA A 48 17.19 -5.81 3.65
N ARG A 49 18.07 -4.80 3.53
CA ARG A 49 18.78 -4.20 4.67
C ARG A 49 17.85 -3.58 5.72
N ILE A 50 16.74 -2.97 5.28
CA ILE A 50 15.75 -2.39 6.20
C ILE A 50 14.95 -3.49 6.90
N ALA A 51 14.58 -4.55 6.17
CA ALA A 51 13.94 -5.73 6.76
C ALA A 51 14.84 -6.33 7.84
N ARG A 52 16.13 -6.57 7.53
CA ARG A 52 17.11 -7.05 8.51
C ARG A 52 17.14 -6.21 9.78
N ASN A 53 17.29 -4.89 9.65
CA ASN A 53 17.32 -3.99 10.81
C ASN A 53 16.00 -4.02 11.62
N LEU A 54 14.85 -4.23 10.97
CA LEU A 54 13.56 -4.31 11.64
C LEU A 54 13.43 -5.58 12.51
N PHE A 55 14.03 -6.69 12.09
CA PHE A 55 13.90 -7.98 12.76
C PHE A 55 15.08 -8.32 13.70
N GLU A 56 16.29 -7.80 13.44
CA GLU A 56 17.45 -8.04 14.32
C GLU A 56 17.43 -7.16 15.57
N ASP A 57 16.94 -5.91 15.47
CA ASP A 57 16.88 -5.00 16.61
C ASP A 57 15.44 -4.90 17.17
N PRO A 58 15.18 -5.42 18.39
CA PRO A 58 13.85 -5.36 19.01
C PRO A 58 13.38 -3.94 19.33
N LYS A 59 14.29 -2.95 19.31
CA LYS A 59 13.96 -1.52 19.52
C LYS A 59 13.70 -0.79 18.20
N SER A 60 13.89 -1.46 17.06
CA SER A 60 13.69 -0.88 15.74
C SER A 60 12.21 -0.56 15.51
N LEU A 61 11.97 0.65 15.00
CA LEU A 61 10.68 1.10 14.52
C LEU A 61 10.81 1.43 13.04
N TYR A 62 9.95 0.83 12.23
CA TYR A 62 9.81 1.23 10.84
C TYR A 62 9.23 2.65 10.78
N ALA A 63 9.90 3.53 10.04
CA ALA A 63 9.57 4.94 9.91
C ALA A 63 9.65 5.37 8.45
N ASN A 64 8.88 6.40 8.09
CA ASN A 64 8.84 6.90 6.73
C ASN A 64 10.08 7.75 6.38
N TYR A 65 10.22 8.04 5.08
CA TYR A 65 11.35 8.79 4.54
C TYR A 65 11.50 10.17 5.20
N GLU A 66 10.42 10.94 5.29
CA GLU A 66 10.39 12.31 5.80
C GLU A 66 10.87 12.38 7.25
N LYS A 67 10.44 11.43 8.10
CA LYS A 67 10.88 11.34 9.49
C LYS A 67 12.35 10.98 9.61
N LEU A 68 12.83 10.04 8.79
CA LEU A 68 14.23 9.62 8.79
C LEU A 68 15.17 10.73 8.31
N VAL A 69 14.77 11.48 7.28
CA VAL A 69 15.53 12.66 6.80
C VAL A 69 15.54 13.75 7.86
N GLY A 70 14.37 14.10 8.43
CA GLY A 70 14.27 15.12 9.47
C GLY A 70 15.07 14.78 10.74
N ALA A 71 15.20 13.50 11.08
CA ALA A 71 16.01 13.01 12.19
C ALA A 71 17.50 12.80 11.85
N GLN A 72 17.94 13.14 10.62
CA GLN A 72 19.30 12.90 10.12
C GLN A 72 19.74 11.42 10.16
N MET A 73 18.78 10.50 10.16
CA MET A 73 19.02 9.05 10.11
C MET A 73 19.11 8.52 8.68
N ARG A 74 18.74 9.34 7.69
CA ARG A 74 18.83 9.03 6.27
C ARG A 74 19.27 10.27 5.49
N VAL A 75 20.17 10.08 4.54
CA VAL A 75 20.55 11.12 3.56
C VAL A 75 19.36 11.37 2.63
N PRO A 76 18.99 12.63 2.36
CA PRO A 76 17.97 12.95 1.37
C PRO A 76 18.25 12.29 0.02
N ALA A 77 17.19 12.02 -0.74
CA ALA A 77 17.26 11.65 -2.14
C ALA A 77 17.81 12.82 -2.99
N SER A 78 17.72 12.68 -4.32
CA SER A 78 18.01 13.81 -5.21
C SER A 78 17.16 15.03 -4.82
N ALA A 79 17.67 16.24 -5.04
CA ALA A 79 16.94 17.45 -4.66
C ALA A 79 15.55 17.55 -5.30
N GLU A 80 15.36 16.95 -6.48
CA GLU A 80 14.07 16.88 -7.15
C GLU A 80 13.12 15.89 -6.47
N ASP A 81 13.56 14.64 -6.27
CA ASP A 81 12.78 13.61 -5.58
C ASP A 81 12.38 14.04 -4.16
N ASP A 82 13.32 14.65 -3.43
CA ASP A 82 13.11 15.13 -2.07
C ASP A 82 12.04 16.22 -2.02
N ARG A 83 12.17 17.26 -2.87
CA ARG A 83 11.16 18.34 -2.95
C ARG A 83 9.79 17.80 -3.34
N HIS A 84 9.72 16.94 -4.35
CA HIS A 84 8.45 16.34 -4.75
C HIS A 84 7.84 15.53 -3.60
N ARG A 85 8.65 14.72 -2.91
CA ARG A 85 8.16 13.89 -1.80
C ARG A 85 7.56 14.72 -0.68
N PHE A 86 8.26 15.77 -0.24
CA PHE A 86 7.76 16.67 0.80
C PHE A 86 6.52 17.48 0.35
N ALA A 87 6.49 17.94 -0.90
CA ALA A 87 5.34 18.65 -1.45
C ALA A 87 4.08 17.77 -1.48
N ILE A 88 4.20 16.56 -2.04
CA ILE A 88 3.11 15.59 -2.16
C ILE A 88 2.58 15.18 -0.78
N GLY A 89 3.47 14.84 0.16
CA GLY A 89 3.08 14.50 1.53
C GLY A 89 2.36 15.66 2.22
N GLY A 90 2.90 16.88 2.09
CA GLY A 90 2.32 18.09 2.68
C GLY A 90 0.95 18.44 2.10
N MET A 91 0.72 18.22 0.81
CA MET A 91 -0.58 18.47 0.17
C MET A 91 -1.66 17.49 0.65
N LEU A 92 -1.32 16.22 0.85
CA LEU A 92 -2.31 15.20 1.26
C LEU A 92 -2.56 15.19 2.76
N PHE A 93 -1.52 15.40 3.57
CA PHE A 93 -1.56 15.12 5.01
C PHE A 93 -1.19 16.32 5.88
N GLY A 94 -0.80 17.44 5.27
CA GLY A 94 -0.35 18.63 5.99
C GLY A 94 0.77 18.29 6.98
N SER A 95 0.60 18.71 8.24
CA SER A 95 1.56 18.46 9.31
C SER A 95 1.79 16.99 9.65
N TYR A 96 0.92 16.08 9.19
CA TYR A 96 1.04 14.65 9.45
C TYR A 96 1.88 13.90 8.41
N ALA A 97 2.36 14.56 7.36
CA ALA A 97 3.12 13.93 6.28
C ALA A 97 4.31 13.09 6.78
N ASN A 98 5.03 13.58 7.80
CA ASN A 98 6.16 12.88 8.42
C ASN A 98 5.77 11.67 9.28
N SER A 99 4.49 11.37 9.38
CA SER A 99 3.96 10.27 10.17
C SER A 99 3.22 9.26 9.29
N ILE A 100 3.17 9.44 7.96
CA ILE A 100 2.48 8.52 7.07
C ILE A 100 3.47 7.52 6.46
N ILE A 101 3.21 6.24 6.72
CA ILE A 101 3.86 5.12 6.05
C ILE A 101 2.99 4.69 4.88
N TYR A 102 3.65 4.36 3.77
CA TYR A 102 3.01 4.03 2.51
C TYR A 102 3.13 2.54 2.25
N GLY A 103 2.04 1.94 1.80
CA GLY A 103 1.98 0.54 1.39
C GLY A 103 1.01 0.35 0.22
N ALA A 104 0.86 -0.87 -0.24
CA ALA A 104 -0.13 -1.25 -1.23
C ALA A 104 -1.19 -2.15 -0.60
N LEU A 105 -2.47 -1.93 -0.96
CA LEU A 105 -3.49 -2.93 -0.71
C LEU A 105 -3.24 -4.15 -1.60
N SER A 106 -3.30 -5.35 -1.03
CA SER A 106 -3.05 -6.60 -1.74
C SER A 106 -3.98 -7.71 -1.25
N LEU A 107 -4.37 -8.61 -2.15
CA LEU A 107 -5.04 -9.88 -1.81
C LEU A 107 -4.04 -10.97 -1.41
N THR A 108 -2.74 -10.72 -1.59
CA THR A 108 -1.67 -11.69 -1.33
C THR A 108 -0.61 -11.12 -0.40
N GLU A 109 0.48 -11.87 -0.19
CA GLU A 109 1.65 -11.39 0.55
C GLU A 109 2.57 -10.50 -0.29
N HIS A 110 2.28 -10.37 -1.59
CA HIS A 110 3.09 -9.62 -2.53
C HIS A 110 2.60 -8.18 -2.69
N GLY A 111 3.56 -7.26 -2.84
CA GLY A 111 3.33 -5.86 -3.13
C GLY A 111 4.00 -5.46 -4.45
N LEU A 112 4.40 -4.19 -4.55
CA LEU A 112 5.07 -3.66 -5.73
C LEU A 112 6.57 -4.00 -5.70
N SER A 113 7.07 -4.61 -6.76
CA SER A 113 8.45 -5.09 -6.89
C SER A 113 9.50 -3.98 -7.08
N THR A 114 9.08 -2.82 -7.59
CA THR A 114 9.88 -1.62 -7.81
C THR A 114 10.31 -0.94 -6.50
N TYR A 115 9.60 -1.18 -5.39
CA TYR A 115 9.80 -0.47 -4.11
C TYR A 115 10.76 -1.16 -3.14
N GLY A 116 11.12 -2.43 -3.35
CA GLY A 116 12.06 -3.14 -2.49
C GLY A 116 12.19 -4.63 -2.81
N GLU A 117 13.22 -5.26 -2.24
CA GLU A 117 13.47 -6.70 -2.44
C GLU A 117 12.64 -7.61 -1.52
N VAL A 118 11.98 -7.02 -0.51
CA VAL A 118 11.22 -7.75 0.51
C VAL A 118 9.83 -7.16 0.64
N HIS A 119 8.82 -8.04 0.61
CA HIS A 119 7.45 -7.69 0.95
C HIS A 119 7.15 -8.11 2.38
N CYS A 120 6.62 -7.18 3.16
CA CYS A 120 6.11 -7.46 4.50
C CYS A 120 4.61 -7.17 4.53
N ARG A 121 3.81 -8.22 4.71
CA ARG A 121 2.37 -8.10 4.93
C ARG A 121 2.11 -7.76 6.38
N LEU A 122 1.23 -6.78 6.62
CA LEU A 122 0.91 -6.28 7.94
C LEU A 122 -0.33 -6.96 8.52
N LYS A 123 -0.30 -7.27 9.82
CA LYS A 123 -1.47 -7.77 10.55
C LYS A 123 -2.56 -6.71 10.59
N SER A 124 -3.74 -7.04 10.07
CA SER A 124 -4.89 -6.12 10.05
C SER A 124 -5.18 -5.49 11.41
N VAL A 125 -5.20 -6.30 12.49
CA VAL A 125 -5.45 -5.82 13.87
C VAL A 125 -4.44 -4.76 14.34
N ALA A 126 -3.21 -4.75 13.81
CA ALA A 126 -2.20 -3.77 14.18
C ALA A 126 -2.39 -2.41 13.49
N ILE A 127 -3.10 -2.37 12.35
CA ILE A 127 -3.14 -1.20 11.46
C ILE A 127 -4.54 -0.69 11.11
N GLU A 128 -5.61 -1.48 11.31
CA GLU A 128 -6.97 -1.18 10.83
C GLU A 128 -7.51 0.18 11.31
N ARG A 129 -7.16 0.59 12.55
CA ARG A 129 -7.63 1.85 13.16
C ARG A 129 -6.84 3.08 12.76
N ARG A 130 -5.73 2.88 12.04
CA ARG A 130 -4.74 3.91 11.70
C ARG A 130 -4.39 3.91 10.21
N THR A 131 -5.22 3.29 9.38
CA THR A 131 -4.98 3.17 7.94
C THR A 131 -6.12 3.78 7.14
N SER A 132 -5.75 4.65 6.20
CA SER A 132 -6.61 5.08 5.09
C SER A 132 -6.05 4.59 3.76
N PHE A 133 -6.86 4.70 2.72
CA PHE A 133 -6.52 4.28 1.37
C PHE A 133 -6.82 5.40 0.39
N LEU A 134 -6.05 5.44 -0.70
CA LEU A 134 -6.22 6.32 -1.83
C LEU A 134 -6.24 5.50 -3.11
N GLU A 135 -7.13 5.85 -4.03
CA GLU A 135 -7.41 5.07 -5.25
C GLU A 135 -6.15 4.74 -6.08
N LYS A 136 -5.17 5.65 -6.06
CA LYS A 136 -3.89 5.56 -6.76
C LYS A 136 -2.75 6.01 -5.85
N ASN A 137 -1.50 5.85 -6.30
CA ASN A 137 -0.37 6.43 -5.56
C ASN A 137 -0.49 7.96 -5.47
N SER A 138 0.06 8.52 -4.39
CA SER A 138 -0.06 9.94 -4.08
C SER A 138 0.39 10.87 -5.21
N TYR A 139 1.46 10.49 -5.92
CA TYR A 139 2.04 11.27 -7.03
C TYR A 139 1.08 11.35 -8.22
N LYS A 140 0.58 10.20 -8.68
CA LYS A 140 -0.38 10.13 -9.78
C LYS A 140 -1.70 10.78 -9.39
N PHE A 141 -2.15 10.58 -8.15
CA PHE A 141 -3.39 11.17 -7.67
C PHE A 141 -3.38 12.71 -7.75
N ILE A 142 -2.32 13.35 -7.24
CA ILE A 142 -2.18 14.81 -7.28
C ILE A 142 -2.09 15.31 -8.72
N ARG A 143 -1.29 14.65 -9.56
CA ARG A 143 -1.12 15.02 -10.98
C ARG A 143 -2.42 14.90 -11.75
N ASP A 144 -3.11 13.76 -11.66
CA ASP A 144 -4.33 13.45 -12.42
C ASP A 144 -5.48 14.41 -12.04
N HIS A 145 -5.50 14.92 -10.80
CA HIS A 145 -6.51 15.88 -10.33
C HIS A 145 -6.05 17.34 -10.39
N GLY A 146 -4.81 17.61 -10.84
CA GLY A 146 -4.26 18.97 -10.95
C GLY A 146 -4.23 19.73 -9.63
N LEU A 147 -4.02 19.03 -8.51
CA LEU A 147 -4.09 19.64 -7.18
C LEU A 147 -2.89 20.57 -6.94
N VAL A 148 -3.14 21.66 -6.22
CA VAL A 148 -2.11 22.56 -5.68
C VAL A 148 -2.27 22.72 -4.17
N ALA A 149 -1.26 23.34 -3.53
CA ALA A 149 -1.26 23.52 -2.09
C ALA A 149 -2.49 24.31 -1.60
N GLY A 150 -3.22 23.74 -0.65
CA GLY A 150 -4.43 24.34 -0.07
C GLY A 150 -5.73 23.88 -0.71
N ASP A 151 -5.68 23.16 -1.83
CA ASP A 151 -6.87 22.58 -2.45
C ASP A 151 -7.54 21.54 -1.54
N LYS A 152 -8.87 21.42 -1.70
CA LYS A 152 -9.61 20.30 -1.10
C LYS A 152 -9.37 19.04 -1.91
N LEU A 153 -9.19 17.91 -1.22
CA LEU A 153 -9.07 16.62 -1.88
C LEU A 153 -10.41 16.22 -2.54
N PRO A 154 -10.39 15.67 -3.76
CA PRO A 154 -11.56 15.14 -4.42
C PRO A 154 -12.28 14.07 -3.58
N GLU A 155 -13.59 14.19 -3.48
CA GLU A 155 -14.44 13.27 -2.71
C GLU A 155 -14.63 11.94 -3.43
N GLY A 156 -14.68 10.83 -2.69
CA GLY A 156 -14.93 9.49 -3.22
C GLY A 156 -13.68 8.79 -3.78
N PHE A 157 -12.48 9.36 -3.55
CA PHE A 157 -11.21 8.76 -3.98
C PHE A 157 -10.36 8.22 -2.84
N SER A 158 -10.88 8.30 -1.60
CA SER A 158 -10.23 7.75 -0.42
C SER A 158 -11.21 6.95 0.44
N ALA A 159 -10.68 6.00 1.21
CA ALA A 159 -11.47 5.15 2.11
C ALA A 159 -10.75 4.91 3.43
N CYS A 160 -11.51 4.69 4.50
CA CYS A 160 -10.98 4.08 5.72
C CYS A 160 -10.97 2.55 5.55
N TRP A 161 -10.33 1.84 6.49
CA TRP A 161 -10.22 0.38 6.47
C TRP A 161 -11.52 -0.38 6.20
N GLY A 162 -12.63 0.03 6.84
CA GLY A 162 -13.93 -0.62 6.68
C GLY A 162 -14.59 -0.46 5.30
N ASP A 163 -14.11 0.48 4.49
CA ASP A 163 -14.67 0.80 3.17
C ASP A 163 -13.68 0.58 2.02
N ARG A 164 -12.49 0.01 2.31
CA ARG A 164 -11.40 -0.19 1.32
C ARG A 164 -11.83 -0.98 0.08
N GLN A 165 -12.68 -1.99 0.26
CA GLN A 165 -13.27 -2.79 -0.81
C GLN A 165 -14.10 -1.94 -1.78
N LYS A 166 -14.82 -0.93 -1.28
CA LYS A 166 -15.64 -0.06 -2.13
C LYS A 166 -14.77 0.80 -3.03
N LEU A 167 -13.66 1.29 -2.49
CA LEU A 167 -12.67 2.07 -3.25
C LEU A 167 -12.05 1.25 -4.37
N VAL A 168 -11.65 0.01 -4.07
CA VAL A 168 -11.06 -0.90 -5.06
C VAL A 168 -12.07 -1.26 -6.15
N LEU A 169 -13.29 -1.63 -5.78
CA LEU A 169 -14.33 -2.01 -6.75
C LEU A 169 -14.78 -0.82 -7.59
N ALA A 170 -14.84 0.38 -7.02
CA ALA A 170 -15.08 1.62 -7.76
C ALA A 170 -13.98 1.87 -8.81
N LYS A 171 -12.71 1.63 -8.45
CA LYS A 171 -11.56 1.77 -9.36
C LYS A 171 -11.56 0.74 -10.47
N LEU A 172 -11.84 -0.53 -10.14
CA LEU A 172 -11.60 -1.67 -11.03
C LEU A 172 -12.83 -2.10 -11.84
N ALA A 173 -13.98 -1.44 -11.68
CA ALA A 173 -15.25 -1.83 -12.31
C ALA A 173 -15.12 -2.12 -13.81
N SER A 174 -14.38 -1.27 -14.54
CA SER A 174 -14.18 -1.41 -15.99
C SER A 174 -13.13 -2.44 -16.39
N ALA A 175 -12.30 -2.91 -15.45
CA ALA A 175 -11.29 -3.94 -15.66
C ALA A 175 -11.78 -5.35 -15.28
N LEU A 176 -12.97 -5.44 -14.67
CA LEU A 176 -13.59 -6.73 -14.36
C LEU A 176 -14.12 -7.39 -15.63
N SER A 177 -13.95 -8.71 -15.71
CA SER A 177 -14.39 -9.53 -16.83
C SER A 177 -14.84 -10.89 -16.35
N ALA A 178 -15.81 -11.49 -17.04
CA ALA A 178 -16.36 -12.79 -16.69
C ALA A 178 -15.27 -13.87 -16.70
N GLY A 179 -15.28 -14.73 -15.68
CA GLY A 179 -14.32 -15.84 -15.55
C GLY A 179 -12.97 -15.46 -14.91
N GLN A 180 -12.75 -14.19 -14.54
CA GLN A 180 -11.60 -13.81 -13.72
C GLN A 180 -11.65 -14.48 -12.34
N GLY A 181 -10.48 -14.79 -11.81
CA GLY A 181 -10.30 -15.33 -10.47
C GLY A 181 -9.32 -14.52 -9.60
N PRO A 182 -8.98 -15.04 -8.41
CA PRO A 182 -8.13 -14.35 -7.45
C PRO A 182 -6.78 -13.87 -7.99
N SER A 183 -6.12 -14.67 -8.84
CA SER A 183 -4.84 -14.29 -9.46
C SER A 183 -4.98 -13.11 -10.41
N ASP A 184 -6.06 -13.08 -11.20
CA ASP A 184 -6.34 -11.99 -12.13
C ASP A 184 -6.64 -10.71 -11.36
N TRP A 185 -7.42 -10.82 -10.28
CA TRP A 185 -7.75 -9.68 -9.42
C TRP A 185 -6.53 -9.12 -8.71
N GLN A 186 -5.63 -9.96 -8.20
CA GLN A 186 -4.36 -9.50 -7.65
C GLN A 186 -3.55 -8.75 -8.71
N ALA A 187 -3.47 -9.28 -9.93
CA ALA A 187 -2.73 -8.65 -11.03
C ALA A 187 -3.30 -7.27 -11.39
N ILE A 188 -4.61 -7.07 -11.36
CA ILE A 188 -5.21 -5.74 -11.63
C ILE A 188 -5.18 -4.78 -10.44
N ILE A 189 -5.20 -5.28 -9.19
CA ILE A 189 -5.14 -4.46 -7.97
C ILE A 189 -3.75 -3.86 -7.77
N CYS A 190 -2.70 -4.61 -8.12
CA CYS A 190 -1.31 -4.25 -7.89
C CYS A 190 -0.48 -4.54 -9.14
N GLN A 191 -0.46 -3.57 -10.06
CA GLN A 191 0.27 -3.63 -11.34
C GLN A 191 1.64 -3.00 -11.18
N SER A 192 2.66 -3.70 -11.64
CA SER A 192 4.05 -3.23 -11.69
C SER A 192 4.76 -3.90 -12.87
N ASP A 193 5.57 -3.13 -13.60
CA ASP A 193 6.47 -3.65 -14.64
C ASP A 193 7.81 -4.15 -14.06
N GLY A 194 8.03 -3.94 -12.76
CA GLY A 194 9.26 -4.29 -12.05
C GLY A 194 10.46 -3.41 -12.35
N ALA A 195 10.30 -2.36 -13.16
CA ALA A 195 11.38 -1.49 -13.63
C ALA A 195 11.12 -0.01 -13.32
N ASN A 196 9.92 0.50 -13.59
CA ASN A 196 9.56 1.90 -13.45
C ASN A 196 8.42 2.12 -12.45
N ARG A 197 8.76 2.65 -11.28
CA ARG A 197 7.80 3.00 -10.22
C ARG A 197 6.73 4.02 -10.64
N GLU A 198 6.95 4.76 -11.73
CA GLU A 198 5.99 5.74 -12.24
C GLU A 198 4.81 5.10 -12.97
N ASP A 199 5.01 3.87 -13.48
CA ASP A 199 4.01 3.11 -14.23
C ASP A 199 3.21 2.14 -13.33
N ASP A 200 3.57 2.07 -12.03
CA ASP A 200 2.88 1.22 -11.06
C ASP A 200 1.46 1.70 -10.77
N GLU A 201 0.48 0.81 -10.91
CA GLU A 201 -0.92 1.08 -10.58
C GLU A 201 -1.39 0.23 -9.39
N PHE A 202 -1.73 0.89 -8.29
CA PHE A 202 -2.18 0.21 -7.08
C PHE A 202 -3.08 1.11 -6.24
N VAL A 203 -3.78 0.52 -5.26
CA VAL A 203 -4.46 1.27 -4.20
C VAL A 203 -3.47 1.51 -3.08
N GLU A 204 -3.12 2.77 -2.85
CA GLU A 204 -2.11 3.14 -1.88
C GLU A 204 -2.71 3.18 -0.47
N ALA A 205 -2.04 2.52 0.47
CA ALA A 205 -2.37 2.55 1.89
C ALA A 205 -1.52 3.61 2.60
N HIS A 206 -2.15 4.33 3.53
CA HIS A 206 -1.54 5.36 4.36
C HIS A 206 -1.72 4.97 5.82
N ILE A 207 -0.62 4.53 6.45
CA ILE A 207 -0.60 4.06 7.82
C ILE A 207 -0.03 5.18 8.70
N TYR A 208 -0.81 5.64 9.67
CA TYR A 208 -0.38 6.66 10.62
C TYR A 208 0.61 6.10 11.65
N GLU A 209 1.74 6.77 11.84
CA GLU A 209 2.90 6.42 12.66
C GLU A 209 3.69 5.16 12.23
N GLY A 210 4.80 4.92 12.94
CA GLY A 210 5.65 3.74 12.79
C GLY A 210 5.11 2.48 13.46
N PHE A 211 5.76 1.36 13.21
CA PHE A 211 5.47 0.07 13.84
C PHE A 211 6.74 -0.76 14.00
N ASN A 212 6.71 -1.77 14.88
CA ASN A 212 7.79 -2.74 15.02
C ASN A 212 7.43 -4.07 14.35
N TRP A 213 8.32 -5.05 14.44
CA TRP A 213 8.17 -6.38 13.87
C TRP A 213 6.87 -7.11 14.29
N ASN A 214 6.26 -6.79 15.45
CA ASN A 214 5.02 -7.45 15.89
C ASN A 214 3.84 -7.16 14.95
N ALA A 215 3.89 -6.05 14.21
CA ALA A 215 2.89 -5.70 13.22
C ALA A 215 3.01 -6.51 11.92
N ILE A 216 4.12 -7.23 11.71
CA ILE A 216 4.34 -8.04 10.51
C ILE A 216 3.65 -9.40 10.67
N GLU A 217 2.80 -9.74 9.71
CA GLU A 217 2.13 -11.03 9.58
C GLU A 217 3.05 -12.04 8.88
N SER A 218 3.56 -11.66 7.71
CA SER A 218 4.45 -12.48 6.90
C SER A 218 5.49 -11.64 6.15
N MET A 219 6.56 -12.31 5.72
CA MET A 219 7.64 -11.72 4.96
C MET A 219 8.01 -12.66 3.80
N VAL A 220 8.04 -12.11 2.59
CA VAL A 220 8.42 -12.86 1.37
C VAL A 220 9.38 -12.05 0.51
N GLU A 221 10.18 -12.76 -0.29
CA GLU A 221 11.03 -12.15 -1.30
C GLU A 221 10.21 -11.60 -2.47
N THR A 222 10.65 -10.47 -3.03
CA THR A 222 10.11 -9.91 -4.27
C THR A 222 10.40 -10.84 -5.46
N VAL A 223 9.34 -11.33 -6.11
CA VAL A 223 9.46 -12.21 -7.28
C VAL A 223 9.94 -11.42 -8.50
N GLY A 224 10.80 -12.04 -9.33
CA GLY A 224 11.24 -11.49 -10.61
C GLY A 224 12.39 -10.48 -10.53
N ARG A 225 12.80 -10.08 -9.32
CA ARG A 225 13.97 -9.21 -9.10
C ARG A 225 15.18 -10.03 -8.69
N LYS A 226 16.29 -9.88 -9.41
CA LYS A 226 17.56 -10.52 -9.04
C LYS A 226 18.27 -9.70 -7.97
N MET A 227 18.27 -10.20 -6.73
CA MET A 227 19.07 -9.63 -5.65
C MET A 227 20.58 -9.74 -5.96
N THR A 228 21.32 -8.70 -5.58
CA THR A 228 22.78 -8.75 -5.42
C THR A 228 23.15 -9.71 -4.27
N ARG A 229 24.43 -10.10 -4.21
CA ARG A 229 24.93 -10.95 -3.12
C ARG A 229 24.72 -10.32 -1.74
N SER A 230 24.85 -9.00 -1.62
CA SER A 230 24.64 -8.29 -0.36
C SER A 230 23.18 -8.29 0.06
N GLU A 231 22.27 -8.00 -0.87
CA GLU A 231 20.82 -8.01 -0.60
C GLU A 231 20.35 -9.40 -0.22
N ARG A 232 20.86 -10.45 -0.89
CA ARG A 232 20.56 -11.84 -0.53
C ARG A 232 20.98 -12.15 0.91
N LEU A 233 22.20 -11.76 1.30
CA LEU A 233 22.68 -11.97 2.66
C LEU A 233 21.80 -11.24 3.68
N ASP A 234 21.42 -9.98 3.42
CA ASP A 234 20.54 -9.23 4.31
C ASP A 234 19.15 -9.86 4.41
N PHE A 235 18.60 -10.38 3.30
CA PHE A 235 17.33 -11.11 3.30
C PHE A 235 17.41 -12.40 4.11
N ASP A 236 18.46 -13.20 3.92
CA ASP A 236 18.62 -14.47 4.63
C ASP A 236 18.71 -14.24 6.15
N LEU A 237 19.43 -13.20 6.57
CA LEU A 237 19.52 -12.78 7.98
C LEU A 237 18.17 -12.28 8.52
N ALA A 238 17.46 -11.45 7.75
CA ALA A 238 16.12 -11.00 8.10
C ALA A 238 15.15 -12.17 8.28
N ASN A 239 15.24 -13.19 7.41
CA ASN A 239 14.35 -14.34 7.43
C ASN A 239 14.62 -15.26 8.63
N ASP A 240 15.89 -15.51 8.95
CA ASP A 240 16.27 -16.23 10.17
C ASP A 240 15.80 -15.49 11.44
N ALA A 241 16.00 -14.17 11.50
CA ALA A 241 15.55 -13.36 12.63
C ALA A 241 14.02 -13.36 12.77
N PHE A 242 13.28 -13.19 11.68
CA PHE A 242 11.82 -13.21 11.65
C PHE A 242 11.27 -14.58 12.10
N GLY A 243 11.84 -15.68 11.60
CA GLY A 243 11.46 -17.02 12.01
C GLY A 243 11.65 -17.28 13.51
N LYS A 244 12.76 -16.79 14.09
CA LYS A 244 13.02 -16.86 15.54
C LYS A 244 12.01 -16.04 16.35
N LEU A 245 11.62 -14.87 15.86
CA LEU A 245 10.63 -14.01 16.52
C LEU A 245 9.22 -14.62 16.48
N GLN A 246 8.81 -15.21 15.35
CA GLN A 246 7.53 -15.91 15.25
C GLN A 246 7.48 -17.16 16.13
N GLY A 247 8.59 -17.90 16.24
CA GLY A 247 8.70 -19.08 17.10
C GLY A 247 8.56 -18.79 18.59
N LYS A 248 8.86 -17.57 19.04
CA LYS A 248 8.71 -17.13 20.45
C LYS A 248 7.28 -16.75 20.83
N LEU A 249 6.38 -16.62 19.86
CA LEU A 249 4.97 -16.24 20.05
C LEU A 249 4.01 -17.45 20.04
N LYS A 250 4.51 -18.66 19.79
CA LYS A 250 3.77 -19.93 19.92
C LYS A 250 4.02 -20.55 21.29
#